data_AF-A0A931HD33-F1
#
_entry.id   AF-A0A931HD33-F1
#
_cell.length_a   1.000
_cell.length_b   1.000
_cell.length_c   1.000
_cell.angle_alpha   90.00
_cell.angle_beta   90.00
_cell.angle_gamma   90.00
#
_symmetry.space_group_name_H-M   'P 1'
#
loop_
_entity.id
_entity.type
_entity.pdbx_description
1 polymer ?
#
loop_
_entity_poly.entity_id
_entity_poly.type
_entity_poly.pdbx_seq_one_letter_code
_entity_poly.pdbx_strand_id
1 'polypeptide(L)'
;MSQADKAKRKQPARKGKGLAQPQERTVTIPCPDTESDEEANRILAREVPGWEKLDHDERAELLRLIRDHRKRGAPAKVTMTRKSDGGWSIEPTGTSEMLALLKLHETFSANSIDPVNARASELLKYLGSVGADNEARYNAALSFIESMKPQDQAEALLLVQMYCTHDAAIRALSQIGMSEWVATAQTFGNLATKLLGTSQRQMETLARMRRGGEQVVKHIHVDNRGGQAVIAEHVNQGGGTAKNEDQCHGAGNSVSGPSLLGHDAQGNGVPIPSRERAEAVPYARRDESRRA
;
A
#
# COMPACT_ATOMS: atom_id res chain seq x y z
N MET A 1 -36.98 -52.03 39.50
CA MET A 1 -35.83 -52.37 38.65
C MET A 1 -36.16 -51.83 37.26
N SER A 2 -35.62 -50.71 36.78
CA SER A 2 -34.22 -50.51 36.42
C SER A 2 -33.91 -49.00 36.38
N GLN A 3 -32.87 -48.58 37.08
CA GLN A 3 -32.29 -47.23 36.97
C GLN A 3 -31.37 -47.21 35.75
N ALA A 4 -31.60 -46.26 34.84
CA ALA A 4 -30.67 -45.99 33.75
C ALA A 4 -29.86 -44.74 34.08
N ASP A 5 -28.58 -44.97 34.40
CA ASP A 5 -27.50 -44.01 34.52
C ASP A 5 -27.44 -43.05 33.31
N LYS A 6 -27.52 -41.74 33.57
CA LYS A 6 -27.09 -40.71 32.64
C LYS A 6 -25.83 -40.05 33.18
N ALA A 7 -24.70 -40.51 32.66
CA ALA A 7 -23.38 -39.96 32.90
C ALA A 7 -23.32 -38.47 32.50
N LYS A 8 -23.00 -37.60 33.47
CA LYS A 8 -22.67 -36.19 33.27
C LYS A 8 -21.35 -36.06 32.50
N ARG A 9 -21.42 -35.60 31.25
CA ARG A 9 -20.27 -35.25 30.41
C ARG A 9 -19.64 -33.96 30.94
N LYS A 10 -18.47 -34.06 31.59
CA LYS A 10 -17.66 -32.92 32.06
C LYS A 10 -17.10 -32.15 30.85
N GLN A 11 -17.42 -30.87 30.72
CA GLN A 11 -16.73 -29.94 29.83
C GLN A 11 -15.34 -29.60 30.39
N PRO A 12 -14.27 -29.50 29.58
CA PRO A 12 -12.98 -29.08 30.06
C PRO A 12 -12.95 -27.56 30.26
N ALA A 13 -12.61 -27.13 31.47
CA ALA A 13 -12.40 -25.74 31.83
C ALA A 13 -11.15 -25.19 31.13
N ARG A 14 -11.33 -24.36 30.09
CA ARG A 14 -10.27 -23.54 29.51
C ARG A 14 -9.96 -22.40 30.50
N LYS A 15 -9.02 -22.64 31.42
CA LYS A 15 -8.38 -21.56 32.20
C LYS A 15 -7.43 -20.80 31.28
N GLY A 16 -7.98 -19.85 30.52
CA GLY A 16 -7.16 -18.79 29.94
C GLY A 16 -6.75 -17.84 31.06
N LYS A 17 -5.47 -17.82 31.43
CA LYS A 17 -4.91 -16.71 32.21
C LYS A 17 -5.21 -15.44 31.42
N GLY A 18 -6.02 -14.55 32.00
CA GLY A 18 -6.21 -13.21 31.45
C GLY A 18 -4.85 -12.53 31.40
N LEU A 19 -4.28 -12.42 30.20
CA LEU A 19 -3.25 -11.42 29.95
C LEU A 19 -3.93 -10.08 30.24
N ALA A 20 -3.51 -9.43 31.31
CA ALA A 20 -3.90 -8.05 31.57
C ALA A 20 -3.64 -7.25 30.29
N GLN A 21 -4.69 -6.66 29.74
CA GLN A 21 -4.55 -5.75 28.61
C GLN A 21 -3.53 -4.68 29.02
N PRO A 22 -2.49 -4.41 28.21
CA PRO A 22 -1.54 -3.35 28.51
C PRO A 22 -2.34 -2.07 28.77
N GLN A 23 -2.16 -1.45 29.94
CA GLN A 23 -2.74 -0.14 30.21
C GLN A 23 -2.30 0.79 29.09
N GLU A 24 -3.26 1.28 28.30
CA GLU A 24 -3.02 2.29 27.28
C GLU A 24 -2.45 3.54 27.97
N ARG A 25 -1.13 3.73 27.86
CA ARG A 25 -0.47 4.94 28.33
C ARG A 25 -0.64 5.99 27.26
N THR A 26 -1.63 6.86 27.44
CA THR A 26 -1.77 8.06 26.61
C THR A 26 -0.62 9.01 26.94
N VAL A 27 0.34 9.13 26.03
CA VAL A 27 1.42 10.12 26.11
C VAL A 27 0.95 11.38 25.39
N THR A 28 0.73 12.46 26.12
CA THR A 28 0.47 13.77 25.52
C THR A 28 1.79 14.36 25.04
N ILE A 29 1.87 14.77 23.78
CA ILE A 29 3.04 15.44 23.23
C ILE A 29 2.93 16.94 23.58
N PRO A 30 3.76 17.47 24.49
CA PRO A 30 3.75 18.90 24.79
C PRO A 30 4.21 19.68 23.56
N CYS A 31 3.44 20.68 23.16
CA CYS A 31 3.71 21.52 22.00
C CYS A 31 3.90 22.98 22.45
N PRO A 32 5.09 23.36 22.95
CA PRO A 32 5.35 24.69 23.46
C PRO A 32 5.13 25.75 22.38
N ASP A 33 4.44 26.83 22.74
CA ASP A 33 4.11 27.92 21.82
C ASP A 33 5.18 29.00 21.80
N THR A 34 6.38 28.65 21.34
CA THR A 34 7.53 29.55 21.30
C THR A 34 8.49 29.20 20.18
N GLU A 35 9.05 30.24 19.56
CA GLU A 35 10.13 30.11 18.57
C GLU A 35 11.52 30.02 19.23
N SER A 36 11.64 30.39 20.51
CA SER A 36 12.89 30.31 21.26
C SER A 36 13.18 28.89 21.73
N ASP A 37 14.34 28.35 21.34
CA ASP A 37 14.82 27.04 21.77
C ASP A 37 15.01 26.97 23.30
N GLU A 38 15.46 28.07 23.92
CA GLU A 38 15.67 28.13 25.37
C GLU A 38 14.35 28.10 26.16
N GLU A 39 13.33 28.81 25.69
CA GLU A 39 12.00 28.77 26.30
C GLU A 39 11.34 27.41 26.06
N ALA A 40 11.46 26.85 24.85
CA ALA A 40 10.92 25.53 24.54
C ALA A 40 11.56 24.44 25.42
N ASN A 41 12.89 24.46 25.58
CA ASN A 41 13.60 23.52 26.45
C ASN A 41 13.16 23.63 27.90
N ARG A 42 12.90 24.85 28.42
CA ARG A 42 12.37 25.05 29.78
C ARG A 42 10.97 24.45 29.95
N ILE A 43 10.08 24.64 28.97
CA ILE A 43 8.73 24.06 29.01
C ILE A 43 8.80 22.53 28.94
N LEU A 44 9.58 21.99 28.01
CA LEU A 44 9.73 20.54 27.83
C LEU A 44 10.37 19.87 29.05
N ALA A 45 11.31 20.52 29.72
CA ALA A 45 11.91 20.02 30.96
C ALA A 45 10.87 19.78 32.06
N ARG A 46 9.79 20.57 32.10
CA ARG A 46 8.71 20.44 33.07
C ARG A 46 7.69 19.37 32.67
N GLU A 47 7.46 19.19 31.38
CA GLU A 47 6.32 18.43 30.85
C GLU A 47 6.69 17.04 30.32
N VAL A 48 7.95 16.81 29.95
CA VAL A 48 8.43 15.53 29.39
C VAL A 48 8.99 14.62 30.49
N PRO A 49 8.35 13.46 30.77
CA PRO A 49 8.89 12.51 31.73
C PRO A 49 10.27 11.98 31.27
N GLY A 50 11.26 12.05 32.16
CA GLY A 50 12.61 11.56 31.87
C GLY A 50 13.49 12.53 31.07
N TRP A 51 13.09 13.80 30.92
CA TRP A 51 13.88 14.86 30.27
C TRP A 51 15.33 14.93 30.78
N GLU A 52 15.53 14.77 32.09
CA GLU A 52 16.85 14.80 32.72
C GLU A 52 17.82 13.72 32.21
N LYS A 53 17.30 12.64 31.62
CA LYS A 53 18.11 11.55 31.06
C LYS A 53 18.57 11.84 29.63
N LEU A 54 17.94 12.79 28.95
CA LEU A 54 18.26 13.14 27.58
C LEU A 54 19.52 14.00 27.55
N ASP A 55 20.45 13.69 26.66
CA ASP A 55 21.61 14.54 26.39
C ASP A 55 21.25 15.77 25.53
N HIS A 56 22.25 16.58 25.16
CA HIS A 56 22.02 17.81 24.40
C HIS A 56 21.46 17.52 22.99
N ASP A 57 22.00 16.51 22.31
CA ASP A 57 21.62 16.17 20.94
C ASP A 57 20.23 15.52 20.91
N GLU A 58 19.92 14.66 21.87
CA GLU A 58 18.60 14.05 22.05
C GLU A 58 17.52 15.11 22.35
N ARG A 59 17.83 16.12 23.17
CA ARG A 59 16.92 17.25 23.43
C ARG A 59 16.69 18.10 22.19
N ALA A 60 17.74 18.39 21.42
CA ALA A 60 17.64 19.12 20.16
C ALA A 60 16.81 18.33 19.12
N GLU A 61 17.02 17.01 19.03
CA GLU A 61 16.22 16.13 18.18
C GLU A 61 14.75 16.12 18.61
N LEU A 62 14.47 15.96 19.91
CA LEU A 62 13.11 15.98 20.44
C LEU A 62 12.41 17.31 20.13
N LEU A 63 13.09 18.44 20.34
CA LEU A 63 12.56 19.76 20.00
C LEU A 63 12.25 19.88 18.50
N ARG A 64 13.15 19.41 17.63
CA ARG A 64 12.93 19.37 16.17
C ARG A 64 11.70 18.53 15.83
N LEU A 65 11.58 17.33 16.39
CA LEU A 65 10.45 16.42 16.14
C LEU A 65 9.12 17.01 16.63
N ILE A 66 9.10 17.68 17.78
CA ILE A 66 7.90 18.37 18.30
C ILE A 66 7.50 19.52 17.37
N ARG A 67 8.47 20.33 16.90
CA ARG A 67 8.20 21.41 15.94
C ARG A 67 7.67 20.87 14.61
N ASP A 68 8.27 19.81 14.08
CA ASP A 68 7.83 19.17 12.85
C ASP A 68 6.45 18.50 13.02
N HIS A 69 6.15 17.95 14.20
CA HIS A 69 4.82 17.45 14.54
C HIS A 69 3.79 18.59 14.58
N ARG A 70 4.12 19.72 15.22
CA ARG A 70 3.27 20.91 15.30
C ARG A 70 2.95 21.49 13.93
N LYS A 71 3.96 21.60 13.05
CA LYS A 71 3.81 22.09 11.66
C LYS A 71 2.88 21.22 10.82
N ARG A 72 2.79 19.92 11.11
CA ARG A 72 1.89 19.00 10.40
C ARG A 72 0.42 19.24 10.73
N GLY A 73 0.12 19.90 11.85
CA GLY A 73 -1.26 20.10 12.32
C GLY A 73 -1.88 18.80 12.84
N ALA A 74 -2.96 18.95 13.61
CA ALA A 74 -3.76 17.80 14.03
C ALA A 74 -4.71 17.40 12.88
N PRO A 75 -4.78 16.11 12.52
CA PRO A 75 -5.68 15.67 11.46
C PRO A 75 -7.15 15.86 11.84
N ALA A 76 -8.03 15.80 10.84
CA ALA A 76 -9.46 15.64 11.00
C ALA A 76 -9.72 14.43 11.89
N LYS A 77 -10.51 14.65 12.94
CA LYS A 77 -10.92 13.63 13.89
C LYS A 77 -12.43 13.64 13.98
N VAL A 78 -13.01 12.46 14.15
CA VAL A 78 -14.43 12.28 14.38
C VAL A 78 -14.66 11.40 15.59
N THR A 79 -15.81 11.62 16.22
CA THR A 79 -16.39 10.72 17.20
C THR A 79 -17.44 9.88 16.50
N MET A 80 -17.45 8.57 16.78
CA MET A 80 -18.44 7.66 16.19
C MET A 80 -19.36 7.09 17.27
N THR A 81 -20.66 7.32 17.12
CA THR A 81 -21.68 6.72 17.99
C THR A 81 -22.61 5.83 17.18
N ARG A 82 -23.02 4.70 17.76
CA ARG A 82 -23.91 3.77 17.07
C ARG A 82 -25.35 4.25 17.20
N LYS A 83 -26.05 4.37 16.07
CA LYS A 83 -27.45 4.80 16.05
C LYS A 83 -28.40 3.66 16.41
N SER A 84 -29.58 4.01 16.93
CA SER A 84 -30.63 3.06 17.33
C SER A 84 -31.28 2.33 16.15
N ASP A 85 -31.30 2.94 14.97
CA ASP A 85 -31.81 2.38 13.71
C ASP A 85 -30.79 1.52 12.95
N GLY A 86 -29.57 1.40 13.48
CA GLY A 86 -28.45 0.76 12.82
C GLY A 86 -27.62 1.75 12.00
N GLY A 87 -26.31 1.52 11.96
CA GLY A 87 -25.35 2.44 11.34
C GLY A 87 -24.68 3.37 12.34
N TRP A 88 -23.87 4.28 11.81
CA TRP A 88 -22.99 5.16 12.57
C TRP A 88 -23.43 6.62 12.47
N SER A 89 -23.43 7.33 13.59
CA SER A 89 -23.37 8.79 13.63
C SER A 89 -21.90 9.17 13.67
N ILE A 90 -21.50 10.10 12.81
CA ILE A 90 -20.13 10.57 12.69
C ILE A 90 -20.17 12.07 12.95
N GLU A 91 -19.53 12.49 14.03
CA GLU A 91 -19.49 13.89 14.43
C GLU A 91 -18.05 14.40 14.39
N PRO A 92 -17.75 15.51 13.69
CA PRO A 92 -16.42 16.11 13.70
C PRO A 92 -16.02 16.50 15.13
N THR A 93 -14.80 16.14 15.54
CA THR A 93 -14.27 16.42 16.88
C THR A 93 -13.22 17.52 16.81
N GLY A 94 -13.38 18.55 17.63
CA GLY A 94 -12.39 19.61 17.79
C GLY A 94 -12.90 20.72 18.69
N THR A 95 -12.01 21.66 19.05
CA THR A 95 -12.38 22.84 19.85
C THR A 95 -13.35 23.76 19.12
N SER A 96 -13.27 23.80 17.78
CA SER A 96 -14.19 24.55 16.92
C SER A 96 -14.84 23.59 15.94
N GLU A 97 -16.17 23.55 15.96
CA GLU A 97 -16.98 22.73 15.06
C GLU A 97 -16.74 23.09 13.58
N MET A 98 -16.72 24.38 13.26
CA MET A 98 -16.45 24.87 11.90
C MET A 98 -15.05 24.45 11.43
N LEU A 99 -14.03 24.56 12.28
CA LEU A 99 -12.67 24.11 11.94
C LEU A 99 -12.64 22.59 11.70
N ALA A 100 -13.32 21.81 12.55
CA ALA A 100 -13.39 20.36 12.40
C ALA A 100 -14.10 19.95 11.09
N LEU A 101 -15.18 20.65 10.73
CA LEU A 101 -15.88 20.44 9.46
C LEU A 101 -15.00 20.81 8.27
N LEU A 102 -14.37 21.98 8.28
CA LEU A 102 -13.47 22.41 7.20
C LEU A 102 -12.28 21.46 7.02
N LYS A 103 -11.75 20.88 8.11
CA LYS A 103 -10.73 19.83 8.02
C LYS A 103 -11.23 18.58 7.32
N LEU A 104 -12.46 18.14 7.56
CA LEU A 104 -13.03 17.00 6.81
C LEU A 104 -13.19 17.32 5.32
N HIS A 105 -13.61 18.53 4.99
CA HIS A 105 -13.65 19.00 3.61
C HIS A 105 -12.25 18.99 2.97
N GLU A 106 -11.23 19.49 3.68
CA GLU A 106 -9.84 19.47 3.26
C GLU A 106 -9.31 18.03 3.07
N THR A 107 -9.60 17.11 4.00
CA THR A 107 -9.21 15.69 3.91
C THR A 107 -9.64 15.06 2.59
N PHE A 108 -10.81 15.41 2.07
CA PHE A 108 -11.34 14.82 0.83
C PHE A 108 -11.27 15.77 -0.38
N SER A 109 -10.58 16.90 -0.26
CA SER A 109 -10.56 17.99 -1.27
C SER A 109 -11.96 18.34 -1.79
N ALA A 110 -12.92 18.40 -0.86
CA ALA A 110 -14.34 18.54 -1.16
C ALA A 110 -14.85 19.94 -0.85
N ASN A 111 -15.57 20.55 -1.79
CA ASN A 111 -16.20 21.87 -1.60
C ASN A 111 -17.65 21.77 -1.10
N SER A 112 -18.19 20.55 -0.96
CA SER A 112 -19.51 20.27 -0.40
C SER A 112 -19.45 19.03 0.48
N ILE A 113 -20.51 18.80 1.25
CA ILE A 113 -20.57 17.68 2.18
C ILE A 113 -20.83 16.33 1.47
N ASP A 114 -21.34 16.33 0.24
CA ASP A 114 -21.77 15.10 -0.44
C ASP A 114 -20.61 14.14 -0.74
N PRO A 115 -19.46 14.60 -1.29
CA PRO A 115 -18.29 13.73 -1.46
C PRO A 115 -17.78 13.20 -0.13
N VAL A 116 -17.75 14.04 0.92
CA VAL A 116 -17.35 13.64 2.27
C VAL A 116 -18.22 12.50 2.79
N ASN A 117 -19.55 12.65 2.71
CA ASN A 117 -20.50 11.64 3.14
C ASN A 117 -20.41 10.35 2.32
N ALA A 118 -20.19 10.45 1.00
CA ALA A 118 -19.99 9.30 0.13
C ALA A 118 -18.71 8.53 0.50
N ARG A 119 -17.59 9.23 0.71
CA ARG A 119 -16.31 8.62 1.13
C ARG A 119 -16.44 7.96 2.50
N ALA A 120 -17.10 8.64 3.44
CA ALA A 120 -17.40 8.09 4.77
C ALA A 120 -18.17 6.77 4.70
N SER A 121 -19.25 6.76 3.90
CA SER A 121 -20.10 5.59 3.72
C SER A 121 -19.34 4.41 3.12
N GLU A 122 -18.49 4.66 2.13
CA GLU A 122 -17.68 3.61 1.50
C GLU A 122 -16.61 3.04 2.43
N LEU A 123 -15.88 3.91 3.13
CA LEU A 123 -14.89 3.50 4.13
C LEU A 123 -15.55 2.67 5.23
N LEU A 124 -16.69 3.11 5.77
CA LEU A 124 -17.40 2.36 6.81
C LEU A 124 -17.98 1.05 6.30
N LYS A 125 -18.49 1.02 5.07
CA LYS A 125 -18.97 -0.22 4.45
C LYS A 125 -17.83 -1.24 4.30
N TYR A 126 -16.66 -0.81 3.84
CA TYR A 126 -15.48 -1.66 3.77
C TYR A 126 -15.05 -2.12 5.16
N LEU A 127 -14.81 -1.19 6.09
CA LEU A 127 -14.38 -1.50 7.45
C LEU A 127 -15.35 -2.44 8.16
N GLY A 128 -16.66 -2.26 7.98
CA GLY A 128 -17.69 -3.12 8.53
C GLY A 128 -17.65 -4.53 7.94
N SER A 129 -17.39 -4.66 6.63
CA SER A 129 -17.24 -5.96 5.96
C SER A 129 -16.07 -6.79 6.50
N VAL A 130 -15.08 -6.14 7.12
CA VAL A 130 -13.89 -6.77 7.72
C VAL A 130 -13.88 -6.70 9.24
N GLY A 131 -15.04 -6.37 9.86
CA GLY A 131 -15.22 -6.31 11.32
C GLY A 131 -14.35 -5.27 12.02
N ALA A 132 -14.06 -4.16 11.34
CA ALA A 132 -13.16 -3.10 11.81
C ALA A 132 -13.76 -1.70 11.68
N ASP A 133 -15.08 -1.57 11.58
CA ASP A 133 -15.82 -0.32 11.62
C ASP A 133 -15.88 0.23 13.06
N ASN A 134 -14.77 0.83 13.48
CA ASN A 134 -14.68 1.53 14.76
C ASN A 134 -14.01 2.89 14.58
N GLU A 135 -14.21 3.76 15.57
CA GLU A 135 -13.69 5.13 15.59
C GLU A 135 -12.19 5.20 15.32
N ALA A 136 -11.40 4.35 15.97
CA ALA A 136 -9.95 4.35 15.82
C ALA A 136 -9.52 4.04 14.39
N ARG A 137 -10.12 3.03 13.75
CA ARG A 137 -9.83 2.64 12.37
C ARG A 137 -10.30 3.66 11.35
N TYR A 138 -11.42 4.31 11.59
CA TYR A 138 -11.92 5.36 10.72
C TYR A 138 -11.07 6.63 10.82
N ASN A 139 -10.72 7.07 12.04
CA ASN A 139 -9.81 8.20 12.25
C ASN A 139 -8.41 7.94 11.67
N ALA A 140 -7.92 6.70 11.71
CA ALA A 140 -6.67 6.33 11.04
C ALA A 140 -6.76 6.49 9.51
N ALA A 141 -7.90 6.15 8.90
CA ALA A 141 -8.14 6.36 7.48
C ALA A 141 -8.15 7.86 7.13
N LEU A 142 -8.87 8.69 7.91
CA LEU A 142 -8.88 10.14 7.74
C LEU A 142 -7.47 10.73 7.83
N SER A 143 -6.73 10.36 8.88
CA SER A 143 -5.36 10.82 9.08
C SER A 143 -4.43 10.43 7.93
N PHE A 144 -4.58 9.22 7.38
CA PHE A 144 -3.82 8.80 6.20
C PHE A 144 -4.12 9.69 4.99
N ILE A 145 -5.41 9.86 4.66
CA ILE A 145 -5.83 10.60 3.46
C ILE A 145 -5.39 12.06 3.56
N GLU A 146 -5.64 12.71 4.69
CA GLU A 146 -5.22 14.10 4.91
C GLU A 146 -3.71 14.27 4.86
N SER A 147 -2.94 13.34 5.43
CA SER A 147 -1.47 13.41 5.42
C SER A 147 -0.89 13.39 4.00
N MET A 148 -1.61 12.79 3.06
CA MET A 148 -1.22 12.74 1.66
C MET A 148 -1.53 14.04 0.91
N LYS A 149 -2.31 14.95 1.51
CA LYS A 149 -2.69 16.27 0.98
C LYS A 149 -3.24 16.18 -0.44
N PRO A 150 -4.43 15.57 -0.63
CA PRO A 150 -5.03 15.46 -1.95
C PRO A 150 -5.22 16.86 -2.57
N GLN A 151 -4.87 16.98 -3.86
CA GLN A 151 -4.99 18.25 -4.59
C GLN A 151 -6.39 18.45 -5.19
N ASP A 152 -7.10 17.35 -5.43
CA ASP A 152 -8.43 17.33 -6.00
C ASP A 152 -9.21 16.08 -5.54
N GLN A 153 -10.49 16.01 -5.92
CA GLN A 153 -11.36 14.89 -5.55
C GLN A 153 -10.94 13.55 -6.18
N ALA A 154 -10.26 13.56 -7.33
CA ALA A 154 -9.79 12.33 -7.96
C ALA A 154 -8.62 11.73 -7.16
N GLU A 155 -7.70 12.56 -6.67
CA GLU A 155 -6.67 12.14 -5.72
C GLU A 155 -7.31 11.60 -4.44
N ALA A 156 -8.28 12.31 -3.86
CA ALA A 156 -8.97 11.86 -2.65
C ALA A 156 -9.65 10.48 -2.83
N LEU A 157 -10.29 10.25 -3.97
CA LEU A 157 -10.88 8.95 -4.32
C LEU A 157 -9.81 7.85 -4.41
N LEU A 158 -8.70 8.13 -5.09
CA LEU A 158 -7.59 7.19 -5.21
C LEU A 158 -6.98 6.87 -3.85
N LEU A 159 -6.83 7.85 -2.96
CA LEU A 159 -6.30 7.67 -1.61
C LEU A 159 -7.21 6.80 -0.74
N VAL A 160 -8.53 6.99 -0.80
CA VAL A 160 -9.51 6.10 -0.14
C VAL A 160 -9.33 4.67 -0.63
N GLN A 161 -9.19 4.47 -1.94
CA GLN A 161 -8.95 3.15 -2.52
C GLN A 161 -7.60 2.57 -2.08
N MET A 162 -6.54 3.37 -2.02
CA MET A 162 -5.21 2.96 -1.57
C MET A 162 -5.24 2.48 -0.12
N TYR A 163 -5.94 3.18 0.77
CA TYR A 163 -6.12 2.76 2.15
C TYR A 163 -6.78 1.38 2.25
N CYS A 164 -7.93 1.19 1.57
CA CYS A 164 -8.64 -0.09 1.56
C CYS A 164 -7.80 -1.21 0.93
N THR A 165 -7.05 -0.91 -0.12
CA THR A 165 -6.17 -1.88 -0.80
C THR A 165 -5.03 -2.32 0.13
N HIS A 166 -4.43 -1.37 0.84
CA HIS A 166 -3.39 -1.64 1.82
C HIS A 166 -3.91 -2.50 2.99
N ASP A 167 -5.03 -2.12 3.61
CA ASP A 167 -5.61 -2.90 4.73
C ASP A 167 -5.98 -4.33 4.28
N ALA A 168 -6.54 -4.48 3.07
CA ALA A 168 -6.83 -5.80 2.49
C ALA A 168 -5.55 -6.63 2.25
N ALA A 169 -4.48 -6.00 1.77
CA ALA A 169 -3.19 -6.66 1.56
C ALA A 169 -2.59 -7.16 2.88
N ILE A 170 -2.56 -6.33 3.91
CA ILE A 170 -2.06 -6.70 5.25
C ILE A 170 -2.89 -7.84 5.85
N ARG A 171 -4.21 -7.83 5.67
CA ARG A 171 -5.07 -8.94 6.12
C ARG A 171 -4.77 -10.23 5.37
N ALA A 172 -4.60 -10.18 4.04
CA ALA A 172 -4.22 -11.34 3.26
C ALA A 172 -2.85 -11.90 3.73
N LEU A 173 -1.85 -11.04 3.96
CA LEU A 173 -0.56 -11.43 4.52
C LEU A 173 -0.67 -12.07 5.90
N SER A 174 -1.53 -11.52 6.77
CA SER A 174 -1.82 -12.10 8.09
C SER A 174 -2.42 -13.51 7.98
N GLN A 175 -3.34 -13.72 7.04
CA GLN A 175 -3.91 -15.06 6.80
C GLN A 175 -2.86 -16.07 6.34
N ILE A 176 -1.83 -15.66 5.59
CA ILE A 176 -0.71 -16.55 5.23
C ILE A 176 0.01 -17.03 6.50
N GLY A 177 0.33 -16.12 7.43
CA GLY A 177 1.01 -16.46 8.69
C GLY A 177 0.18 -17.35 9.63
N MET A 178 -1.15 -17.31 9.51
CA MET A 178 -2.08 -18.14 10.30
C MET A 178 -2.44 -19.46 9.61
N SER A 179 -2.03 -19.68 8.36
CA SER A 179 -2.46 -20.84 7.58
C SER A 179 -1.69 -22.10 7.97
N GLU A 180 -2.42 -23.13 8.39
CA GLU A 180 -1.86 -24.49 8.61
C GLU A 180 -1.77 -25.30 7.31
N TRP A 181 -2.60 -24.95 6.32
CA TRP A 181 -2.71 -25.67 5.06
C TRP A 181 -2.07 -24.91 3.91
N VAL A 182 -1.24 -25.61 3.12
CA VAL A 182 -0.48 -25.03 2.00
C VAL A 182 -1.40 -24.36 0.97
N ALA A 183 -2.55 -24.96 0.64
CA ALA A 183 -3.48 -24.39 -0.34
C ALA A 183 -4.08 -23.04 0.12
N THR A 184 -4.38 -22.91 1.41
CA THR A 184 -4.87 -21.66 2.01
C THR A 184 -3.79 -20.58 1.97
N ALA A 185 -2.55 -20.95 2.37
CA ALA A 185 -1.40 -20.05 2.29
C ALA A 185 -1.12 -19.58 0.86
N GLN A 186 -1.22 -20.47 -0.13
CA GLN A 186 -1.07 -20.13 -1.55
C GLN A 186 -2.19 -19.19 -2.05
N THR A 187 -3.43 -19.43 -1.64
CA THR A 187 -4.58 -18.59 -2.04
C THR A 187 -4.41 -17.16 -1.54
N PHE A 188 -4.13 -17.00 -0.23
CA PHE A 188 -3.89 -15.68 0.34
C PHE A 188 -2.57 -15.06 -0.12
N GLY A 189 -1.53 -15.87 -0.38
CA GLY A 189 -0.28 -15.42 -1.00
C GLY A 189 -0.50 -14.80 -2.37
N ASN A 190 -1.25 -15.47 -3.24
CA ASN A 190 -1.60 -14.95 -4.55
C ASN A 190 -2.45 -13.67 -4.47
N LEU A 191 -3.40 -13.62 -3.53
CA LEU A 191 -4.21 -12.42 -3.29
C LEU A 191 -3.34 -11.25 -2.80
N ALA A 192 -2.48 -11.48 -1.80
CA ALA A 192 -1.57 -10.48 -1.27
C ALA A 192 -0.66 -9.91 -2.36
N THR A 193 -0.03 -10.76 -3.18
CA THR A 193 0.82 -10.34 -4.30
C THR A 193 0.06 -9.42 -5.27
N LYS A 194 -1.20 -9.76 -5.62
CA LYS A 194 -2.03 -8.93 -6.50
C LYS A 194 -2.40 -7.59 -5.88
N LEU A 195 -2.74 -7.57 -4.59
CA LEU A 195 -3.09 -6.34 -3.87
C LEU A 195 -1.87 -5.43 -3.70
N LEU A 196 -0.71 -5.97 -3.36
CA LEU A 196 0.55 -5.22 -3.27
C LEU A 196 0.96 -4.64 -4.63
N GLY A 197 0.87 -5.42 -5.71
CA GLY A 197 1.10 -4.91 -7.07
C GLY A 197 0.06 -3.87 -7.50
N THR A 198 -1.15 -3.91 -6.97
CA THR A 198 -2.17 -2.85 -7.17
C THR A 198 -1.81 -1.59 -6.40
N SER A 199 -1.37 -1.73 -5.14
CA SER A 199 -0.91 -0.62 -4.31
C SER A 199 0.26 0.13 -4.96
N GLN A 200 1.22 -0.60 -5.54
CA GLN A 200 2.31 0.02 -6.32
C GLN A 200 1.78 0.83 -7.51
N ARG A 201 0.89 0.25 -8.32
CA ARG A 201 0.29 0.95 -9.47
C ARG A 201 -0.50 2.19 -9.04
N GLN A 202 -1.18 2.15 -7.89
CA GLN A 202 -1.87 3.31 -7.34
C GLN A 202 -0.89 4.42 -6.94
N MET A 203 0.23 4.08 -6.30
CA MET A 203 1.30 5.04 -5.99
C MET A 203 1.88 5.68 -7.26
N GLU A 204 2.16 4.89 -8.30
CA GLU A 204 2.63 5.40 -9.60
C GLU A 204 1.59 6.28 -10.30
N THR A 205 0.30 5.94 -10.16
CA THR A 205 -0.82 6.73 -10.69
C THR A 205 -0.90 8.07 -9.99
N LEU A 206 -0.85 8.10 -8.65
CA LEU A 206 -0.83 9.33 -7.87
C LEU A 206 0.38 10.21 -8.25
N ALA A 207 1.57 9.63 -8.35
CA ALA A 207 2.77 10.35 -8.77
C ALA A 207 2.66 10.90 -10.21
N ARG A 208 1.89 10.26 -11.09
CA ARG A 208 1.63 10.73 -12.45
C ARG A 208 0.61 11.87 -12.49
N MET A 209 -0.46 11.76 -11.70
CA MET A 209 -1.46 12.81 -11.54
C MET A 209 -0.79 14.11 -11.08
N ARG A 210 0.08 14.03 -10.06
CA ARG A 210 0.83 15.18 -9.53
C ARG A 210 1.86 15.78 -10.47
N ARG A 211 2.41 14.98 -11.39
CA ARG A 211 3.32 15.46 -12.44
C ARG A 211 2.59 16.14 -13.59
N GLY A 212 1.24 16.17 -13.61
CA GLY A 212 0.46 16.90 -14.62
C GLY A 212 0.62 16.37 -16.05
N GLY A 213 1.05 15.10 -16.23
CA GLY A 213 1.29 14.53 -17.55
C GLY A 213 2.55 15.02 -18.26
N GLU A 214 3.47 15.70 -17.57
CA GLU A 214 4.77 16.09 -18.13
C GLU A 214 5.64 14.84 -18.38
N GLN A 215 5.59 14.32 -19.61
CA GLN A 215 6.59 13.38 -20.08
C GLN A 215 7.82 14.19 -20.48
N VAL A 216 8.87 14.17 -19.66
CA VAL A 216 10.17 14.73 -20.03
C VAL A 216 10.76 13.86 -21.15
N VAL A 217 10.43 14.17 -22.41
CA VAL A 217 11.02 13.51 -23.57
C VAL A 217 12.40 14.13 -23.81
N LYS A 218 13.45 13.45 -23.34
CA LYS A 218 14.83 13.85 -23.62
C LYS A 218 15.17 13.46 -25.07
N HIS A 219 15.05 14.40 -26.00
CA HIS A 219 15.55 14.22 -27.37
C HIS A 219 17.08 14.18 -27.36
N ILE A 220 17.65 12.98 -27.45
CA ILE A 220 19.09 12.80 -27.65
C ILE A 220 19.32 12.66 -29.16
N HIS A 221 19.94 13.69 -29.77
CA HIS A 221 20.43 13.59 -31.14
C HIS A 221 21.66 12.68 -31.15
N VAL A 222 21.53 11.52 -31.81
CA VAL A 222 22.66 10.64 -32.12
C VAL A 222 23.13 10.98 -33.52
N ASP A 223 24.29 11.62 -33.66
CA ASP A 223 24.89 11.87 -34.97
C ASP A 223 25.50 10.56 -35.50
N ASN A 224 24.96 10.05 -36.60
CA ASN A 224 25.28 8.71 -37.14
C ASN A 224 26.55 8.71 -38.01
N ARG A 225 27.51 9.59 -37.73
CA ARG A 225 28.80 9.66 -38.43
C ARG A 225 29.80 8.69 -37.81
N GLY A 226 29.49 7.40 -37.89
CA GLY A 226 30.51 6.33 -37.87
C GLY A 226 31.05 5.84 -36.52
N GLY A 227 30.23 5.73 -35.47
CA GLY A 227 30.63 5.04 -34.24
C GLY A 227 29.43 4.69 -33.36
N GLN A 228 29.37 3.46 -32.83
CA GLN A 228 28.32 3.02 -31.91
C GLN A 228 28.19 3.98 -30.71
N ALA A 229 27.03 4.61 -30.56
CA ALA A 229 26.73 5.42 -29.39
C ALA A 229 26.18 4.53 -28.26
N VAL A 230 26.92 4.43 -27.15
CA VAL A 230 26.43 3.81 -25.91
C VAL A 230 25.75 4.90 -25.08
N ILE A 231 24.43 4.77 -24.86
CA ILE A 231 23.68 5.67 -23.99
C ILE A 231 23.69 5.06 -22.58
N ALA A 232 24.49 5.59 -21.68
CA ALA A 232 24.49 5.24 -20.27
C ALA A 232 24.37 6.52 -19.42
N GLU A 233 23.46 6.54 -18.44
CA GLU A 233 23.32 7.67 -17.50
C GLU A 233 24.57 7.88 -16.63
N HIS A 234 25.38 6.84 -16.45
CA HIS A 234 26.69 6.90 -15.82
C HIS A 234 27.64 5.94 -16.57
N VAL A 235 28.70 6.47 -17.18
CA VAL A 235 29.81 5.67 -17.72
C VAL A 235 30.91 5.64 -16.66
N ASN A 236 31.03 4.53 -15.94
CA ASN A 236 32.25 4.25 -15.17
C ASN A 236 33.33 3.81 -16.16
N GLN A 237 34.23 4.73 -16.50
CA GLN A 237 35.34 4.45 -17.41
C GLN A 237 36.45 3.73 -16.63
N GLY A 238 36.43 2.41 -16.65
CA GLY A 238 37.47 1.54 -16.08
C GLY A 238 38.02 0.58 -17.12
N GLY A 239 39.19 0.92 -17.68
CA GLY A 239 40.21 -0.02 -18.13
C GLY A 239 40.02 -0.77 -19.47
N GLY A 240 40.91 -0.47 -20.43
CA GLY A 240 41.57 -1.51 -21.25
C GLY A 240 41.04 -1.75 -22.66
N THR A 241 41.54 -0.97 -23.63
CA THR A 241 41.56 -1.34 -25.05
C THR A 241 42.72 -2.32 -25.32
N ALA A 242 42.39 -3.56 -25.68
CA ALA A 242 43.30 -4.44 -26.41
C ALA A 242 42.54 -5.01 -27.63
N LYS A 243 42.99 -4.59 -28.81
CA LYS A 243 42.53 -5.10 -30.10
C LYS A 243 43.02 -6.55 -30.24
N ASN A 244 42.10 -7.48 -30.48
CA ASN A 244 42.43 -8.81 -31.02
C ASN A 244 41.98 -8.85 -32.48
N GLU A 245 42.78 -8.21 -33.34
CA GLU A 245 42.82 -8.50 -34.77
C GLU A 245 43.66 -9.78 -34.90
N ASP A 246 43.00 -10.96 -34.91
CA ASP A 246 43.48 -12.23 -35.49
C ASP A 246 42.79 -13.45 -34.84
N GLN A 247 41.53 -13.73 -35.17
CA GLN A 247 41.04 -15.13 -35.14
C GLN A 247 40.15 -15.43 -36.36
N CYS A 248 40.61 -16.42 -37.13
CA CYS A 248 40.12 -16.83 -38.43
C CYS A 248 38.71 -17.44 -38.41
N HIS A 249 37.95 -17.19 -39.48
CA HIS A 249 36.74 -17.92 -39.83
C HIS A 249 37.08 -19.32 -40.37
N GLY A 250 36.51 -20.37 -39.79
CA GLY A 250 36.61 -21.73 -40.33
C GLY A 250 35.53 -22.66 -39.77
N ALA A 251 34.63 -23.11 -40.64
CA ALA A 251 33.69 -24.20 -40.35
C ALA A 251 34.41 -25.55 -40.39
N GLY A 252 34.23 -26.38 -39.36
CA GLY A 252 34.80 -27.73 -39.27
C GLY A 252 33.91 -28.65 -38.44
N ASN A 253 33.61 -29.83 -38.98
CA ASN A 253 32.56 -30.75 -38.58
C ASN A 253 32.95 -31.63 -37.36
N SER A 254 31.97 -31.85 -36.47
CA SER A 254 31.70 -33.02 -35.59
C SER A 254 32.83 -33.94 -35.08
N VAL A 255 32.96 -34.05 -33.75
CA VAL A 255 33.27 -35.31 -33.05
C VAL A 255 32.37 -35.45 -31.81
N SER A 256 31.79 -36.65 -31.67
CA SER A 256 30.78 -37.11 -30.74
C SER A 256 31.26 -37.19 -29.27
N GLY A 257 30.40 -36.81 -28.33
CA GLY A 257 30.54 -37.04 -26.88
C GLY A 257 29.17 -37.37 -26.25
N PRO A 258 29.10 -38.24 -25.23
CA PRO A 258 27.92 -39.07 -24.94
C PRO A 258 26.78 -38.32 -24.24
N SER A 259 25.55 -38.65 -24.63
CA SER A 259 24.30 -38.20 -23.98
C SER A 259 24.02 -38.99 -22.70
N LEU A 260 23.86 -38.32 -21.54
CA LEU A 260 23.08 -38.70 -20.34
C LEU A 260 22.94 -37.41 -19.47
N LEU A 261 21.85 -37.05 -18.74
CA LEU A 261 20.62 -37.73 -18.31
C LEU A 261 19.57 -36.68 -17.82
N GLY A 262 18.29 -36.84 -18.21
CA GLY A 262 17.10 -36.56 -17.38
C GLY A 262 16.43 -35.16 -17.43
N HIS A 263 15.58 -34.92 -18.42
CA HIS A 263 14.46 -33.97 -18.31
C HIS A 263 13.18 -34.79 -18.07
N ASP A 264 12.46 -34.44 -17.00
CA ASP A 264 11.21 -35.08 -16.61
C ASP A 264 10.05 -34.71 -17.56
N ALA A 265 9.09 -35.64 -17.65
CA ALA A 265 8.37 -36.02 -18.85
C ALA A 265 7.00 -35.33 -19.11
N GLN A 266 6.76 -34.09 -18.66
CA GLN A 266 5.44 -33.43 -18.79
C GLN A 266 5.46 -31.95 -19.19
N GLY A 267 6.49 -31.50 -19.92
CA GLY A 267 6.50 -30.17 -20.54
C GLY A 267 5.86 -30.20 -21.93
N ASN A 268 4.64 -29.66 -22.06
CA ASN A 268 3.98 -29.45 -23.35
C ASN A 268 4.86 -28.57 -24.25
N GLY A 269 5.53 -29.20 -25.22
CA GLY A 269 6.28 -28.50 -26.26
C GLY A 269 5.36 -27.56 -27.04
N VAL A 270 5.78 -26.30 -27.17
CA VAL A 270 5.12 -25.33 -28.03
C VAL A 270 5.38 -25.69 -29.50
N PRO A 271 4.35 -25.68 -30.37
CA PRO A 271 4.53 -26.06 -31.76
C PRO A 271 5.41 -25.06 -32.52
N ILE A 272 6.37 -25.60 -33.27
CA ILE A 272 7.23 -24.88 -34.20
C ILE A 272 6.39 -24.50 -35.44
N PRO A 273 6.32 -23.22 -35.84
CA PRO A 273 5.52 -22.82 -37.01
C PRO A 273 6.16 -23.32 -38.32
N SER A 274 5.41 -24.12 -39.08
CA SER A 274 5.74 -24.51 -40.45
C SER A 274 5.42 -23.37 -41.43
N ARG A 275 6.12 -23.32 -42.57
CA ARG A 275 5.96 -22.30 -43.63
C ARG A 275 4.72 -22.50 -44.51
N GLU A 276 3.73 -23.24 -44.03
CA GLU A 276 2.52 -23.56 -44.78
C GLU A 276 1.40 -22.57 -44.41
N ARG A 277 0.82 -21.92 -45.41
CA ARG A 277 -0.19 -20.87 -45.23
C ARG A 277 -1.45 -21.48 -44.60
N ALA A 278 -1.87 -20.97 -43.45
CA ALA A 278 -3.10 -21.40 -42.79
C ALA A 278 -4.34 -21.18 -43.68
N GLU A 279 -5.27 -22.14 -43.66
CA GLU A 279 -6.57 -22.09 -44.35
C GLU A 279 -7.41 -20.89 -43.90
N ALA A 280 -8.18 -20.33 -44.84
CA ALA A 280 -9.05 -19.19 -44.59
C ALA A 280 -10.21 -19.56 -43.65
N VAL A 281 -10.20 -18.99 -42.45
CA VAL A 281 -11.25 -19.18 -41.43
C VAL A 281 -12.47 -18.31 -41.78
N PRO A 282 -13.72 -18.82 -41.69
CA PRO A 282 -14.91 -18.05 -42.03
C PRO A 282 -15.14 -16.83 -41.12
N TYR A 283 -15.60 -15.72 -41.72
CA TYR A 283 -15.88 -14.46 -41.02
C TYR A 283 -16.97 -14.60 -39.95
N ALA A 284 -16.63 -14.32 -38.69
CA ALA A 284 -17.54 -14.36 -37.53
C ALA A 284 -18.39 -13.09 -37.34
N ARG A 285 -18.71 -12.36 -38.41
CA ARG A 285 -19.69 -11.26 -38.37
C ARG A 285 -20.87 -11.60 -39.26
N ARG A 286 -21.94 -12.08 -38.63
CA ARG A 286 -23.26 -12.17 -39.24
C ARG A 286 -23.81 -10.75 -39.32
N ASP A 287 -23.67 -10.13 -40.48
CA ASP A 287 -24.40 -8.91 -40.84
C ASP A 287 -25.81 -9.36 -41.28
N GLU A 288 -26.72 -9.56 -40.34
CA GLU A 288 -28.13 -9.75 -40.68
C GLU A 288 -28.76 -8.39 -40.94
N SER A 289 -28.89 -8.08 -42.23
CA SER A 289 -29.79 -7.05 -42.72
C SER A 289 -31.23 -7.38 -42.33
N ARG A 290 -31.80 -6.65 -41.37
CA ARG A 290 -33.25 -6.55 -41.20
C ARG A 290 -33.86 -6.03 -42.50
N ARG A 291 -34.73 -6.82 -43.12
CA ARG A 291 -35.63 -6.35 -44.19
C ARG A 291 -37.08 -6.64 -43.83
N ALA A 292 -37.88 -5.62 -44.14
CA ALA A 292 -39.34 -5.53 -44.25
C ALA A 292 -40.15 -5.76 -42.96
#